data_AF-B8C578-F1
#
_entry.id   AF-B8C578-F1
#
_cell.length_a   1.000
_cell.length_b   1.000
_cell.length_c   1.000
_cell.angle_alpha   90.00
_cell.angle_beta   90.00
_cell.angle_gamma   90.00
#
_symmetry.space_group_name_H-M   'P 1'
#
loop_
_entity.id
_entity.type
_entity.pdbx_description
1 polymer ?
#
loop_
_entity_poly.entity_id
_entity_poly.type
_entity_poly.pdbx_seq_one_letter_code
_entity_poly.pdbx_strand_id
1 'polypeptide(L)'
;MSNDEIDTGDKLTPADFSGVTSHRRCTDALCAILLWCMWFSMTGLGIYAMRMGDYRLILYPLDYDGNVCGTDYGGIDMTEYPYLYYVNDFSGGVCVKECPQLESLTDPHTLVTYNGLYQTSNSTVTTADIAIAD
;
A
#
# COMPACT_ATOMS: atom_id res chain seq x y z
N MET A 1 60.97 2.23 -45.34
CA MET A 1 61.13 1.54 -44.03
C MET A 1 61.87 2.50 -43.11
N SER A 2 61.13 3.15 -42.20
CA SER A 2 61.52 3.83 -40.96
C SER A 2 60.52 4.96 -40.70
N ASN A 3 59.91 5.18 -39.55
CA ASN A 3 59.71 4.43 -38.31
C ASN A 3 58.45 5.12 -37.76
N ASP A 4 57.39 4.38 -37.48
CA ASP A 4 56.20 4.96 -36.85
C ASP A 4 56.60 5.36 -35.42
N GLU A 5 56.56 6.66 -35.12
CA GLU A 5 56.69 7.18 -33.75
C GLU A 5 55.50 6.66 -32.93
N ILE A 6 55.77 5.72 -32.04
CA ILE A 6 54.83 5.29 -31.01
C ILE A 6 54.77 6.40 -29.97
N ASP A 7 53.82 7.32 -30.13
CA ASP A 7 53.48 8.33 -29.12
C ASP A 7 52.96 7.62 -27.87
N THR A 8 53.89 7.34 -26.96
CA THR A 8 53.60 6.70 -25.69
C THR A 8 53.10 7.80 -24.77
N GLY A 9 51.80 8.07 -24.83
CA GLY A 9 51.14 9.18 -24.15
C GLY A 9 51.68 9.43 -22.74
N ASP A 10 52.50 10.46 -22.62
CA ASP A 10 53.04 10.91 -21.34
C ASP A 10 51.89 11.36 -20.45
N LYS A 11 51.84 10.81 -19.22
CA LYS A 11 50.86 11.23 -18.22
C LYS A 11 51.10 12.72 -17.93
N LEU A 12 50.14 13.58 -18.30
CA LEU A 12 50.17 15.04 -18.11
C LEU A 12 50.12 15.50 -16.63
N THR A 13 50.43 14.63 -15.68
CA THR A 13 50.45 14.96 -14.25
C THR A 13 51.90 15.20 -13.82
N PRO A 14 52.24 16.33 -13.17
CA PRO A 14 53.56 16.52 -12.60
C PRO A 14 53.90 15.34 -11.67
N ALA A 15 55.17 14.93 -11.62
CA ALA A 15 55.61 13.75 -10.87
C ALA A 15 55.22 13.79 -9.38
N ASP A 16 55.05 14.99 -8.83
CA ASP A 16 54.62 15.24 -7.46
C ASP A 16 53.11 15.53 -7.32
N PHE A 17 52.30 15.22 -8.34
CA PHE A 17 50.84 15.34 -8.25
C PHE A 17 50.27 14.24 -7.35
N SER A 18 50.29 14.54 -6.06
CA SER A 18 49.53 13.82 -5.06
C SER A 18 48.05 14.15 -5.22
N GLY A 19 47.36 13.43 -6.11
CA GLY A 19 45.93 13.61 -6.37
C GLY A 19 45.04 13.30 -5.15
N VAL A 20 43.74 13.09 -5.40
CA VAL A 20 42.70 12.69 -4.42
C VAL A 20 42.94 11.29 -3.76
N THR A 21 44.19 10.84 -3.76
CA THR A 21 44.69 9.59 -3.21
C THR A 21 45.69 9.80 -2.08
N SER A 22 46.17 11.04 -1.82
CA SER A 22 47.22 11.32 -0.84
C SER A 22 46.94 10.78 0.56
N HIS A 23 45.71 10.96 1.06
CA HIS A 23 45.31 10.64 2.42
C HIS A 23 43.86 10.16 2.43
N ARG A 24 43.61 8.93 1.95
CA ARG A 24 42.27 8.32 2.04
C ARG A 24 42.05 7.79 3.45
N ARG A 25 41.17 8.43 4.23
CA ARG A 25 40.66 7.84 5.47
C ARG A 25 39.64 6.76 5.10
N CYS A 26 39.67 5.63 5.79
CA CYS A 26 38.76 4.50 5.52
C CYS A 26 37.35 4.85 6.02
N THR A 27 36.60 5.65 5.25
CA THR A 27 35.20 6.01 5.54
C THR A 27 34.25 4.81 5.41
N ASP A 28 34.70 3.76 4.72
CA ASP A 28 33.93 2.55 4.42
C ASP A 28 33.45 1.81 5.69
N ALA A 29 34.26 1.74 6.74
CA ALA A 29 33.90 1.05 7.98
C ALA A 29 32.72 1.73 8.70
N LEU A 30 32.68 3.06 8.75
CA LEU A 30 31.57 3.80 9.37
C LEU A 30 30.30 3.65 8.53
N CYS A 31 30.41 3.75 7.20
CA CYS A 31 29.28 3.52 6.29
C CYS A 31 28.74 2.09 6.40
N ALA A 32 29.61 1.09 6.54
CA ALA A 32 29.21 -0.30 6.74
C ALA A 32 28.44 -0.49 8.06
N ILE A 33 28.89 0.09 9.17
CA ILE A 33 28.18 0.04 10.46
C ILE A 33 26.78 0.68 10.33
N LEU A 34 26.68 1.85 9.70
CA LEU A 34 25.39 2.52 9.48
C LEU A 34 24.45 1.67 8.61
N LEU A 35 24.98 1.04 7.57
CA LEU A 35 24.21 0.12 6.72
C LEU A 35 23.68 -1.07 7.53
N TRP A 36 24.52 -1.71 8.35
CA TRP A 36 24.10 -2.79 9.23
C TRP A 36 23.01 -2.34 10.23
N CYS A 37 23.17 -1.18 10.86
CA CYS A 37 22.16 -0.62 11.75
C CYS A 37 20.81 -0.41 11.05
N MET A 38 20.83 0.08 9.81
CA MET A 38 19.63 0.25 8.99
C MET A 38 18.97 -1.09 8.64
N TRP A 39 19.75 -2.10 8.25
CA TRP A 39 19.22 -3.43 7.97
C TRP A 39 18.55 -4.04 9.20
N PHE A 40 19.22 -4.01 10.35
CA PHE A 40 18.65 -4.54 11.59
C PHE A 40 17.41 -3.77 12.04
N SER A 41 17.38 -2.45 11.90
CA SER A 41 16.19 -1.65 12.27
C SER A 41 15.01 -1.95 11.35
N MET A 42 15.21 -2.00 10.03
CA MET A 42 14.17 -2.34 9.07
C MET A 42 13.65 -3.77 9.29
N THR A 43 14.52 -4.75 9.50
CA THR A 43 14.12 -6.12 9.80
C THR A 43 13.36 -6.21 11.12
N GLY A 44 13.82 -5.52 12.17
CA GLY A 44 13.14 -5.47 13.46
C GLY A 44 11.73 -4.87 13.36
N LEU A 45 11.60 -3.74 12.66
CA LEU A 45 10.32 -3.10 12.37
C LEU A 45 9.40 -4.01 11.54
N GLY A 46 9.94 -4.70 10.54
CA GLY A 46 9.18 -5.65 9.72
C GLY A 46 8.64 -6.83 10.53
N ILE A 47 9.46 -7.42 11.40
CA ILE A 47 9.01 -8.49 12.32
C ILE A 47 7.95 -7.96 13.27
N TYR A 48 8.16 -6.78 13.86
CA TYR A 48 7.19 -6.16 14.75
C TYR A 48 5.84 -5.94 14.06
N ALA A 49 5.86 -5.37 12.85
CA ALA A 49 4.66 -5.14 12.04
C ALA A 49 3.95 -6.45 11.68
N MET A 50 4.70 -7.52 11.35
CA MET A 50 4.11 -8.83 11.08
C MET A 50 3.49 -9.50 12.32
N ARG A 51 4.00 -9.21 13.53
CA ARG A 51 3.49 -9.81 14.78
C ARG A 51 2.28 -9.07 15.34
N MET A 52 2.28 -7.74 15.23
CA MET A 52 1.24 -6.88 15.79
C MET A 52 0.20 -6.44 14.77
N GLY A 53 0.50 -6.55 13.47
CA GLY A 53 -0.44 -6.21 12.40
C GLY A 53 -1.51 -7.29 12.24
N ASP A 54 -2.74 -6.85 12.02
CA ASP A 54 -3.83 -7.75 11.65
C ASP A 54 -3.86 -7.91 10.13
N TYR A 55 -3.64 -9.14 9.66
CA TYR A 55 -3.63 -9.48 8.25
C TYR A 55 -5.03 -9.40 7.61
N ARG A 56 -6.09 -9.42 8.42
CA ARG A 56 -7.48 -9.44 7.94
C ARG A 56 -7.84 -8.18 7.16
N LEU A 57 -7.26 -7.02 7.50
CA LEU A 57 -7.50 -5.76 6.77
C LEU A 57 -7.05 -5.80 5.31
N ILE A 58 -6.13 -6.71 4.95
CA ILE A 58 -5.62 -6.84 3.58
C ILE A 58 -6.35 -7.96 2.83
N LEU A 59 -6.80 -9.00 3.53
CA LEU A 59 -7.49 -10.14 2.92
C LEU A 59 -8.98 -9.88 2.68
N TYR A 60 -9.62 -9.15 3.58
CA TYR A 60 -11.06 -8.93 3.57
C TYR A 60 -11.41 -7.51 3.13
N PRO A 61 -12.55 -7.32 2.44
CA PRO A 61 -13.01 -6.01 2.06
C PRO A 61 -13.49 -5.20 3.27
N LEU A 62 -13.41 -3.88 3.15
CA LEU A 62 -13.89 -2.92 4.13
C LEU A 62 -15.12 -2.18 3.58
N ASP A 63 -16.13 -1.99 4.42
CA ASP A 63 -17.25 -1.11 4.09
C ASP A 63 -16.88 0.37 4.24
N TYR A 64 -17.83 1.25 3.94
CA TYR A 64 -17.67 2.70 4.07
C TYR A 64 -17.46 3.18 5.52
N ASP A 65 -17.84 2.39 6.52
CA ASP A 65 -17.73 2.72 7.95
C ASP A 65 -16.44 2.14 8.58
N GLY A 66 -15.65 1.40 7.79
CA GLY A 66 -14.38 0.81 8.20
C GLY A 66 -14.53 -0.56 8.86
N ASN A 67 -15.70 -1.20 8.76
CA ASN A 67 -15.92 -2.56 9.21
C ASN A 67 -15.37 -3.56 8.19
N VAL A 68 -14.77 -4.63 8.68
CA VAL A 68 -14.16 -5.66 7.84
C VAL A 68 -15.18 -6.78 7.61
N CYS A 69 -15.72 -6.87 6.39
CA CYS A 69 -16.78 -7.81 6.05
C CYS A 69 -16.35 -9.27 6.30
N GLY A 70 -17.24 -10.07 6.88
CA GLY A 70 -17.00 -11.48 7.16
C GLY A 70 -16.09 -11.77 8.37
N THR A 71 -15.82 -10.76 9.21
CA THR A 71 -14.93 -10.91 10.38
C THR A 71 -15.50 -10.22 11.62
N ASP A 72 -14.96 -10.57 12.79
CA ASP A 72 -15.23 -9.95 14.09
C ASP A 72 -14.21 -8.83 14.44
N TYR A 73 -13.53 -8.29 13.44
CA TYR A 73 -12.47 -7.31 13.64
C TYR A 73 -13.02 -5.93 14.03
N GLY A 74 -12.34 -5.24 14.96
CA GLY A 74 -12.71 -3.87 15.35
C GLY A 74 -13.85 -3.76 16.36
N GLY A 75 -14.35 -4.89 16.89
CA GLY A 75 -15.39 -4.91 17.94
C GLY A 75 -16.82 -4.97 17.41
N ILE A 76 -17.00 -5.03 16.08
CA ILE A 76 -18.28 -5.25 15.41
C ILE A 76 -18.24 -6.63 14.75
N ASP A 77 -19.28 -7.44 14.95
CA ASP A 77 -19.39 -8.78 14.38
C ASP A 77 -20.00 -8.73 12.98
N MET A 78 -19.15 -8.81 11.96
CA MET A 78 -19.54 -8.87 10.55
C MET A 78 -19.48 -10.30 9.98
N THR A 79 -19.41 -11.34 10.80
CA THR A 79 -19.27 -12.73 10.32
C THR A 79 -20.44 -13.20 9.46
N GLU A 80 -21.64 -12.66 9.67
CA GLU A 80 -22.82 -12.94 8.83
C GLU A 80 -22.84 -12.16 7.50
N TYR A 81 -21.96 -11.17 7.31
CA TYR A 81 -21.96 -10.26 6.16
C TYR A 81 -20.62 -10.36 5.40
N PRO A 82 -20.33 -11.48 4.70
CA PRO A 82 -19.01 -11.74 4.14
C PRO A 82 -18.74 -11.05 2.79
N TYR A 83 -19.75 -10.50 2.12
CA TYR A 83 -19.61 -9.92 0.79
C TYR A 83 -19.64 -8.40 0.85
N LEU A 84 -18.81 -7.74 0.03
CA LEU A 84 -18.88 -6.29 -0.16
C LEU A 84 -19.68 -5.97 -1.42
N TYR A 85 -20.75 -5.20 -1.27
CA TYR A 85 -21.54 -4.69 -2.38
C TYR A 85 -21.19 -3.22 -2.67
N TYR A 86 -20.77 -2.93 -3.89
CA TYR A 86 -20.52 -1.56 -4.36
C TYR A 86 -21.82 -0.95 -4.88
N VAL A 87 -22.34 0.05 -4.18
CA VAL A 87 -23.62 0.69 -4.54
C VAL A 87 -23.47 1.57 -5.79
N ASN A 88 -22.34 2.25 -5.93
CA ASN A 88 -21.97 3.01 -7.13
C ASN A 88 -20.45 3.11 -7.29
N ASP A 89 -20.00 3.60 -8.46
CA ASP A 89 -18.58 3.70 -8.83
C ASP A 89 -17.80 4.79 -8.05
N PHE A 90 -18.50 5.72 -7.40
CA PHE A 90 -17.93 6.89 -6.72
C PHE A 90 -18.04 6.84 -5.20
N SER A 91 -18.79 5.88 -4.65
CA SER A 91 -18.99 5.67 -3.22
C SER A 91 -18.23 4.44 -2.73
N GLY A 92 -18.17 4.30 -1.41
CA GLY A 92 -17.77 3.04 -0.79
C GLY A 92 -18.80 1.92 -1.04
N GLY A 93 -18.47 0.74 -0.53
CA GLY A 93 -19.37 -0.41 -0.49
C GLY A 93 -19.95 -0.66 0.91
N VAL A 94 -20.91 -1.58 0.97
CA VAL A 94 -21.53 -2.06 2.22
C VAL A 94 -21.31 -3.56 2.36
N CYS A 95 -21.06 -4.04 3.59
CA CYS A 95 -21.05 -5.47 3.86
C CYS A 95 -22.49 -6.02 3.78
N VAL A 96 -22.68 -7.10 3.04
CA VAL A 96 -23.98 -7.75 2.82
C VAL A 96 -23.88 -9.25 3.06
N LYS A 97 -24.99 -9.82 3.53
CA LYS A 97 -25.12 -11.27 3.77
C LYS A 97 -25.17 -12.06 2.46
N GLU A 98 -25.92 -11.54 1.50
CA GLU A 98 -26.08 -12.10 0.17
C GLU A 98 -26.10 -10.98 -0.87
N CYS A 99 -25.62 -11.24 -2.07
CA CYS A 99 -25.62 -10.25 -3.14
C CYS A 99 -27.07 -9.92 -3.56
N PRO A 100 -27.49 -8.64 -3.50
CA PRO A 100 -28.85 -8.24 -3.86
C PRO A 100 -29.12 -8.55 -5.33
N GLN A 101 -30.32 -9.07 -5.62
CA GLN A 101 -30.77 -9.35 -6.98
C GLN A 101 -31.42 -8.09 -7.56
N LEU A 102 -30.61 -7.21 -8.13
CA LEU A 102 -31.05 -5.94 -8.69
C LEU A 102 -31.14 -6.03 -10.22
N GLU A 103 -32.17 -5.40 -10.81
CA GLU A 103 -32.29 -5.28 -12.26
C GLU A 103 -31.22 -4.34 -12.86
N SER A 104 -30.77 -3.37 -12.07
CA SER A 104 -29.64 -2.49 -12.38
C SER A 104 -28.57 -2.64 -11.30
N LEU A 105 -27.40 -3.15 -11.68
CA LEU A 105 -26.25 -3.38 -10.79
C LEU A 105 -25.55 -2.09 -10.33
N THR A 106 -25.93 -0.94 -10.89
CA THR A 106 -25.35 0.37 -10.57
C THR A 106 -26.47 1.37 -10.38
N ASP A 107 -26.50 2.00 -9.20
CA ASP A 107 -27.42 3.09 -8.91
C ASP A 107 -26.62 4.37 -8.58
N PRO A 108 -26.40 5.27 -9.57
CA PRO A 108 -25.68 6.52 -9.32
C PRO A 108 -26.46 7.51 -8.44
N HIS A 109 -27.71 7.20 -8.08
CA HIS A 109 -28.58 8.05 -7.28
C HIS A 109 -28.68 7.64 -5.81
N THR A 110 -27.97 6.59 -5.41
CA THR A 110 -27.88 6.13 -4.03
C THR A 110 -26.46 6.32 -3.51
N LEU A 111 -26.33 7.04 -2.39
CA LEU A 111 -25.07 7.23 -1.68
C LEU A 111 -25.14 6.56 -0.31
N VAL A 112 -24.08 5.87 0.06
CA VAL A 112 -23.95 5.27 1.39
C VAL A 112 -23.23 6.22 2.33
N THR A 113 -23.81 6.47 3.50
CA THR A 113 -23.25 7.34 4.53
C THR A 113 -23.37 6.71 5.91
N TYR A 114 -22.69 7.26 6.91
CA TYR A 114 -22.81 6.85 8.32
C TYR A 114 -24.23 6.96 8.90
N ASN A 115 -25.14 7.71 8.27
CA ASN A 115 -26.56 7.77 8.66
C ASN A 115 -27.45 6.83 7.83
N GLY A 116 -26.86 5.90 7.08
CA GLY A 116 -27.56 5.00 6.16
C GLY A 116 -27.54 5.48 4.71
N LEU A 117 -28.52 5.01 3.93
CA LEU A 117 -28.64 5.30 2.50
C LEU A 117 -29.28 6.68 2.26
N TYR A 118 -28.57 7.53 1.51
CA TYR A 118 -29.11 8.76 0.95
C TYR A 118 -29.55 8.53 -0.50
N GLN A 119 -30.83 8.75 -0.78
CA GLN A 119 -31.46 8.40 -2.04
C GLN A 119 -32.16 9.61 -2.66
N THR A 120 -32.06 9.74 -3.99
CA THR A 120 -32.86 10.70 -4.77
C THR A 120 -34.08 10.01 -5.39
N SER A 121 -34.99 10.79 -6.00
CA SER A 121 -36.24 10.29 -6.60
C SER A 121 -36.05 9.24 -7.71
N ASN A 122 -34.83 9.14 -8.28
CA ASN A 122 -34.49 8.18 -9.34
C ASN A 122 -33.66 6.99 -8.83
N SER A 123 -33.52 6.82 -7.51
CA SER A 123 -32.83 5.66 -6.96
C SER A 123 -33.60 4.37 -7.24
N THR A 124 -32.86 3.33 -7.55
CA THR A 124 -33.38 1.98 -7.82
C THR A 124 -33.08 1.01 -6.68
N VAL A 125 -32.09 1.34 -5.84
CA VAL A 125 -31.65 0.51 -4.72
C VAL A 125 -32.25 1.06 -3.42
N THR A 126 -33.01 0.25 -2.69
CA THR A 126 -33.57 0.61 -1.38
C THR A 126 -32.96 -0.19 -0.22
N THR A 127 -33.19 0.23 1.02
CA THR A 127 -32.81 -0.55 2.22
C THR A 127 -33.57 -1.87 2.34
N ALA A 128 -34.70 -2.03 1.62
CA ALA A 128 -35.42 -3.30 1.56
C ALA A 128 -34.75 -4.31 0.62
N ASP A 129 -34.00 -3.83 -0.37
CA ASP A 129 -33.35 -4.67 -1.38
C ASP A 129 -31.98 -5.18 -0.91
N ILE A 130 -31.38 -4.51 0.08
CA ILE A 130 -30.05 -4.83 0.62
C ILE A 130 -30.17 -5.12 2.11
N ALA A 131 -29.86 -6.36 2.49
CA ALA A 131 -29.63 -6.72 3.89
C ALA A 131 -28.24 -6.23 4.33
N ILE A 132 -28.18 -4.98 4.79
CA ILE A 132 -26.99 -4.34 5.34
C ILE A 132 -26.82 -4.79 6.80
N ALA A 133 -25.58 -4.86 7.27
CA ALA A 133 -25.31 -5.01 8.69
C ALA A 133 -25.86 -3.79 9.47
N ASP A 134 -26.72 -4.06 10.47
CA ASP A 134 -27.23 -3.05 11.42
C ASP A 134 -26.18 -2.62 12.44
#